data_AF-A0AAV9EC24-F1
#
_entry.id   AF-A0AAV9EC24-F1
#
_cell.length_a   1.000
_cell.length_b   1.000
_cell.length_c   1.000
_cell.angle_alpha   90.00
_cell.angle_beta   90.00
_cell.angle_gamma   90.00
#
_symmetry.space_group_name_H-M   'P 1'
#
loop_
_entity.id
_entity.type
_entity.pdbx_description
1 polymer ?
#
loop_
_entity_poly.entity_id
_entity_poly.type
_entity_poly.pdbx_seq_one_letter_code
_entity_poly.pdbx_strand_id
1 'polypeptide(L)' 'MDQESESIKPIMESTYGKDSAMKWTVYWRTFFMAVAELFGYNDGKEWMVAQYLFKLK' A
#
# COMPACT_ATOMS: atom_id res chain seq x y z
N MET A 1 6.50 2.50 6.36
CA MET A 1 5.80 3.79 6.59
C MET A 1 6.08 4.31 7.98
N ASP A 2 5.68 3.58 9.01
CA ASP A 2 5.71 4.11 10.39
C ASP A 2 7.12 4.03 11.00
N GLN A 3 7.78 2.88 10.83
CA GLN A 3 9.12 2.63 11.38
C GLN A 3 10.20 3.54 10.77
N GLU A 4 10.06 3.86 9.48
CA GLU A 4 10.99 4.71 8.71
C GLU A 4 10.40 6.10 8.40
N SER A 5 9.55 6.61 9.30
CA SER A 5 8.78 7.85 9.04
C SER A 5 9.67 9.07 8.78
N GLU A 6 10.82 9.15 9.44
CA GLU A 6 11.80 10.24 9.25
C GLU A 6 12.42 10.21 7.84
N SER A 7 12.76 9.03 7.33
CA SER A 7 13.33 8.86 5.99
C SER A 7 12.29 9.01 4.88
N ILE A 8 11.03 8.65 5.15
CA ILE A 8 9.93 8.73 4.16
C ILE A 8 9.41 10.15 3.98
N LYS A 9 9.42 10.98 5.04
CA LYS A 9 8.97 12.37 4.97
C LYS A 9 9.59 13.18 3.82
N PRO A 10 10.93 13.23 3.63
CA PRO A 10 11.52 13.99 2.52
C PRO A 10 11.12 13.44 1.15
N ILE A 11 10.91 12.13 1.01
CA ILE A 11 10.46 11.49 -0.23
C ILE A 11 9.01 11.93 -0.55
N MET A 12 8.15 11.97 0.46
CA MET A 12 6.76 12.41 0.30
C MET A 12 6.69 13.91 -0.04
N GLU A 13 7.51 14.74 0.59
CA GLU A 13 7.62 16.17 0.26
C GLU A 13 8.16 16.40 -1.16
N SER A 14 9.16 15.65 -1.61
CA SER A 14 9.70 15.78 -2.96
C SER A 14 8.74 15.27 -4.03
N THR A 15 7.93 14.26 -3.73
CA THR A 15 7.02 13.63 -4.70
C THR A 15 5.68 14.36 -4.81
N TYR A 16 5.11 14.78 -3.67
CA TYR A 16 3.75 15.32 -3.61
C TYR A 16 3.69 16.80 -3.19
N GLY A 17 4.83 17.43 -2.90
CA GLY A 17 4.92 18.80 -2.40
C GLY A 17 4.68 18.89 -0.89
N LYS A 18 5.30 19.88 -0.25
CA LYS A 18 5.26 20.07 1.22
C LYS A 18 3.84 20.15 1.77
N ASP A 19 2.94 20.84 1.07
CA ASP A 19 1.56 21.05 1.52
C ASP A 19 0.70 19.79 1.46
N SER A 20 1.07 18.82 0.60
CA SER A 20 0.31 17.58 0.42
C SER A 20 1.02 16.32 0.94
N ALA A 21 2.30 16.41 1.34
CA ALA A 21 3.09 15.28 1.81
C ALA A 21 2.42 14.51 2.95
N MET A 22 1.88 15.23 3.93
CA MET A 22 1.17 14.62 5.07
C MET A 22 -0.09 13.88 4.63
N LYS A 23 -0.90 14.48 3.74
CA LYS A 23 -2.12 13.87 3.20
C LYS A 23 -1.80 12.55 2.49
N TRP A 24 -0.79 12.55 1.63
CA TRP A 24 -0.38 11.35 0.89
C TRP A 24 0.26 10.29 1.79
N THR A 25 1.02 10.70 2.80
CA THR A 25 1.55 9.77 3.81
C THR A 25 0.41 9.02 4.51
N VAL A 26 -0.64 9.73 4.92
CA VAL A 26 -1.83 9.11 5.54
C VAL A 26 -2.56 8.21 4.55
N TYR A 27 -2.72 8.61 3.29
CA TYR A 27 -3.37 7.77 2.28
C TYR A 27 -2.63 6.43 2.06
N TRP A 28 -1.30 6.46 1.97
CA TRP A 28 -0.50 5.24 1.89
C TRP A 28 -0.64 4.37 3.13
N ARG A 29 -0.62 4.96 4.33
CA ARG A 29 -0.86 4.20 5.58
C ARG A 29 -2.23 3.54 5.58
N THR A 30 -3.28 4.28 5.24
CA THR A 30 -4.66 3.75 5.15
C THR A 30 -4.77 2.65 4.11
N PHE A 31 -4.10 2.80 2.95
CA PHE A 31 -4.07 1.75 1.93
C PHE A 31 -3.46 0.46 2.47
N PHE A 32 -2.29 0.52 3.13
CA PHE A 32 -1.66 -0.68 3.70
C PHE A 32 -2.53 -1.34 4.77
N MET A 33 -3.18 -0.56 5.64
CA MET A 33 -4.12 -1.11 6.63
C MET A 33 -5.32 -1.79 5.94
N ALA A 34 -5.94 -1.12 4.97
CA ALA A 34 -7.09 -1.67 4.24
C ALA A 34 -6.74 -2.96 3.47
N VAL A 35 -5.57 -3.02 2.84
CA VAL A 35 -5.08 -4.22 2.13
C VAL A 35 -4.80 -5.36 3.11
N ALA A 36 -4.19 -5.07 4.27
CA ALA A 36 -3.94 -6.08 5.29
C ALA A 36 -5.25 -6.71 5.78
N GLU A 37 -6.29 -5.91 6.05
CA GLU A 37 -7.62 -6.40 6.44
C GLU A 37 -8.28 -7.19 5.31
N LEU A 38 -8.24 -6.69 4.08
CA LEU A 38 -8.84 -7.34 2.91
C LEU A 38 -8.26 -8.75 2.69
N PHE A 39 -6.94 -8.88 2.68
CA PHE A 39 -6.29 -10.17 2.48
C PHE A 39 -6.25 -11.03 3.75
N GLY A 40 -6.47 -10.46 4.93
CA GLY A 40 -6.61 -11.20 6.19
C GLY A 40 -8.02 -11.76 6.41
N TYR A 41 -9.02 -11.27 5.67
CA TYR A 41 -10.41 -11.65 5.87
C TYR A 41 -10.67 -13.14 5.64
N ASN A 42 -11.44 -13.76 6.54
CA ASN A 42 -11.77 -15.19 6.54
C ASN A 42 -10.51 -16.08 6.38
N ASP A 43 -9.50 -15.85 7.21
CA ASP A 43 -8.19 -16.52 7.16
C ASP A 43 -7.50 -16.44 5.77
N GLY A 44 -7.73 -15.35 5.04
CA GLY A 44 -7.19 -15.11 3.71
C GLY A 44 -7.76 -15.99 2.60
N LYS A 45 -8.99 -16.49 2.77
CA LYS A 45 -9.64 -17.41 1.81
C LYS A 45 -10.56 -16.72 0.80
N GLU A 46 -10.92 -15.45 1.02
CA GLU A 46 -11.80 -14.71 0.09
C GLU A 46 -11.02 -14.00 -1.03
N TRP A 47 -10.00 -13.20 -0.68
CA TRP A 47 -9.20 -12.44 -1.64
C TRP A 47 -7.78 -12.99 -1.75
N MET A 48 -7.30 -13.19 -2.99
CA MET A 48 -6.03 -13.85 -3.26
C MET A 48 -5.36 -13.35 -4.54
N VAL A 49 -4.11 -13.73 -4.74
CA VAL A 49 -3.36 -13.52 -5.98
C VAL A 49 -3.39 -14.80 -6.80
N ALA A 50 -3.92 -14.73 -8.02
CA ALA A 50 -3.93 -15.85 -8.95
C ALA A 50 -2.83 -15.70 -10.00
N GLN A 51 -2.10 -16.78 -10.26
CA GLN A 51 -1.04 -16.83 -11.27
C GLN A 51 -1.48 -17.79 -12.39
N TYR A 52 -1.39 -17.34 -13.63
CA TYR A 52 -1.81 -18.11 -14.80
C TYR A 52 -0.68 -18.17 -15.84
N LEU A 53 -0.45 -19.36 -16.40
CA LEU A 53 0.42 -19.58 -17.55
C LEU A 53 -0.41 -20.13 -18.71
N PHE A 54 -0.42 -19.40 -19.82
CA PHE A 54 -1.13 -19.77 -21.04
C PHE A 54 -0.19 -20.41 -22.06
N LYS A 55 -0.75 -21.22 -22.97
CA LYS A 55 -0.04 -21.73 -24.15
C LYS A 55 -0.89 -21.52 -25.39
N LEU A 56 -0.23 -21.54 -26.55
CA LEU A 56 -0.92 -21.56 -27.84
C LEU A 56 -1.86 -22.77 -27.91
N LYS A 57 -3.01 -22.56 -28.54
CA LYS A 57 -4.07 -23.57 -28.67
C LYS A 57 -3.63 -24.73 -29.56
#